data_AF-A0A497I173-F1
#
_entry.id   AF-A0A497I173-F1
#
_cell.length_a   1.000
_cell.length_b   1.000
_cell.length_c   1.000
_cell.angle_alpha   90.00
_cell.angle_beta   90.00
_cell.angle_gamma   90.00
#
_symmetry.space_group_name_H-M   'P 1'
#
loop_
_entity.id
_entity.type
_entity.pdbx_description
1 polymer ?
#
loop_
_entity_poly.entity_id
_entity_poly.type
_entity_poly.pdbx_seq_one_letter_code
_entity_poly.pdbx_strand_id
1 'polypeptide(L)'
;PPQSHGIKFMSIIYYAGDNPSPLRGVDISNALIELLAVTLWGELDFLIIDMPPGIGDAILDVIRLIKKIEFLVITTPSKVALETVKKVLKMLKELEIQTIGVIENMKTGESYVKKEIEKLEIPYLGEIYFDKDFENSIGDTERLLKTEFARSIENIILKTFNNF
;
A
#
# COMPACT_ATOMS: atom_id res chain seq x y z
N PRO A 1 -15.06 4.18 -14.03
CA PRO A 1 -14.73 4.63 -12.64
C PRO A 1 -14.80 6.15 -12.56
N PRO A 2 -15.15 6.75 -11.40
CA PRO A 2 -14.95 8.17 -11.15
C PRO A 2 -13.51 8.61 -11.46
N GLN A 3 -13.36 9.88 -11.86
CA GLN A 3 -12.07 10.46 -12.21
C GLN A 3 -11.88 11.79 -11.48
N SER A 4 -10.68 12.01 -10.95
CA SER A 4 -10.27 13.26 -10.32
C SER A 4 -8.83 13.55 -10.70
N HIS A 5 -8.54 14.76 -11.21
CA HIS A 5 -7.18 15.21 -11.58
C HIS A 5 -6.43 14.22 -12.48
N GLY A 6 -7.12 13.58 -13.43
CA GLY A 6 -6.50 12.58 -14.33
C GLY A 6 -6.42 11.16 -13.76
N ILE A 7 -6.67 10.97 -12.46
CA ILE A 7 -6.62 9.67 -11.77
C ILE A 7 -8.01 9.05 -11.78
N LYS A 8 -8.11 7.82 -12.29
CA LYS A 8 -9.30 6.98 -12.16
C LYS A 8 -9.22 6.26 -10.81
N PHE A 9 -10.33 6.18 -10.09
CA PHE A 9 -10.37 5.46 -8.82
C PHE A 9 -11.68 4.67 -8.66
N MET A 10 -11.63 3.63 -7.84
CA MET A 10 -12.78 2.84 -7.46
C MET A 10 -12.58 2.36 -6.02
N SER A 11 -13.67 2.26 -5.27
CA SER A 11 -13.67 1.80 -3.88
C SER A 11 -14.89 0.93 -3.65
N ILE A 12 -14.75 -0.05 -2.75
CA ILE A 12 -15.81 -0.96 -2.34
C ILE A 12 -17.03 -0.18 -1.79
N ILE A 13 -16.81 1.02 -1.24
CA ILE A 13 -17.90 1.85 -0.69
C ILE A 13 -18.96 2.23 -1.75
N TYR A 14 -18.59 2.31 -3.03
CA TYR A 14 -19.54 2.57 -4.10
C TYR A 14 -20.54 1.43 -4.31
N TYR A 15 -20.21 0.21 -3.90
CA TYR A 15 -21.09 -0.96 -3.97
C TYR A 15 -21.91 -1.15 -2.69
N ALA A 16 -21.43 -0.67 -1.54
CA ALA A 16 -22.12 -0.81 -0.25
C ALA A 16 -23.34 0.13 -0.10
N GLY A 17 -23.39 1.24 -0.84
CA GLY A 17 -24.43 2.26 -0.69
C GLY A 17 -24.46 2.88 0.73
N ASP A 18 -25.60 3.42 1.15
CA ASP A 18 -25.82 3.97 2.50
C ASP A 18 -26.10 2.91 3.58
N ASN A 19 -26.14 1.62 3.21
CA ASN A 19 -26.38 0.56 4.18
C ASN A 19 -25.07 0.17 4.85
N PRO A 20 -24.94 0.29 6.18
CA PRO A 20 -23.79 -0.23 6.91
C PRO A 20 -23.90 -1.75 6.97
N SER A 21 -23.74 -2.43 5.84
CA SER A 21 -23.49 -3.86 5.85
C SER A 21 -22.05 -4.02 6.31
N PRO A 22 -21.79 -4.63 7.48
CA PRO A 22 -20.43 -4.83 7.94
C PRO A 22 -19.77 -5.87 7.03
N LEU A 23 -19.12 -5.42 5.95
CA LEU A 23 -18.24 -6.26 5.15
C LEU A 23 -17.14 -6.76 6.09
N ARG A 24 -17.18 -8.04 6.47
CA ARG A 24 -16.22 -8.66 7.39
C ARG A 24 -15.67 -9.93 6.78
N GLY A 25 -14.35 -10.09 6.84
CA GLY A 25 -13.68 -11.31 6.37
C GLY A 25 -13.88 -11.53 4.88
N VAL A 26 -14.51 -12.65 4.52
CA VAL A 26 -14.68 -13.12 3.12
C VAL A 26 -15.44 -12.11 2.26
N ASP A 27 -16.34 -11.32 2.85
CA ASP A 27 -17.09 -10.29 2.11
C ASP A 27 -16.18 -9.20 1.55
N ILE A 28 -15.05 -8.90 2.22
CA ILE A 28 -14.06 -7.94 1.74
C ILE A 28 -13.29 -8.52 0.55
N SER A 29 -12.86 -9.79 0.63
CA SER A 29 -12.21 -10.48 -0.49
C SER A 29 -13.13 -10.51 -1.70
N ASN A 30 -14.38 -10.93 -1.53
CA ASN A 30 -15.35 -11.00 -2.62
C ASN A 30 -15.61 -9.62 -3.25
N ALA A 31 -15.77 -8.58 -2.43
CA ALA A 31 -15.96 -7.23 -2.93
C ALA A 31 -14.73 -6.71 -3.71
N LEU A 32 -13.52 -7.04 -3.28
CA LEU A 32 -12.29 -6.71 -4.01
C LEU A 32 -12.23 -7.43 -5.35
N ILE A 33 -12.54 -8.73 -5.38
CA ILE A 33 -12.60 -9.53 -6.61
C ILE A 33 -13.63 -8.95 -7.58
N GLU A 34 -14.83 -8.65 -7.08
CA GLU A 34 -15.90 -8.04 -7.86
C GLU A 34 -15.45 -6.70 -8.44
N LEU A 35 -14.88 -5.82 -7.62
CA LEU A 35 -14.37 -4.52 -8.05
C LEU A 35 -13.34 -4.66 -9.18
N LEU A 36 -12.41 -5.59 -9.06
CA LEU A 36 -11.40 -5.85 -10.09
C LEU A 36 -12.00 -6.43 -11.37
N ALA A 37 -13.04 -7.26 -11.25
CA ALA A 37 -13.67 -7.92 -12.40
C ALA A 37 -14.60 -6.99 -13.20
N VAL A 38 -15.38 -6.14 -12.52
CA VAL A 38 -16.44 -5.35 -13.18
C VAL A 38 -15.98 -3.93 -13.57
N THR A 39 -14.89 -3.43 -13.00
CA THR A 39 -14.44 -2.06 -13.28
C THR A 39 -13.71 -1.98 -14.62
N LEU A 40 -14.33 -1.28 -15.58
CA LEU A 40 -13.71 -0.97 -16.87
C LEU A 40 -12.68 0.16 -16.72
N TRP A 41 -11.42 -0.22 -16.45
CA TRP A 41 -10.31 0.72 -16.29
C TRP A 41 -9.82 1.33 -17.62
N GLY A 42 -9.93 0.57 -18.72
CA GLY A 42 -9.30 0.89 -20.00
C GLY A 42 -7.79 0.67 -19.93
N GLU A 43 -7.03 1.40 -20.75
CA GLU A 43 -5.57 1.39 -20.66
C GLU A 43 -5.08 2.15 -19.41
N LEU A 44 -4.12 1.56 -18.73
CA LEU A 44 -3.47 2.10 -17.53
C LEU A 44 -1.97 1.80 -17.61
N ASP A 45 -1.15 2.79 -17.26
CA ASP A 45 0.28 2.57 -16.99
C ASP A 45 0.48 1.85 -15.65
N PHE A 46 -0.33 2.22 -14.65
CA PHE A 46 -0.29 1.67 -13.29
C PHE A 46 -1.69 1.50 -12.70
N LEU A 47 -1.87 0.40 -11.96
CA LEU A 47 -3.03 0.17 -11.09
C LEU A 47 -2.53 -0.02 -9.66
N ILE A 48 -2.86 0.93 -8.77
CA ILE A 48 -2.55 0.84 -7.35
C ILE A 48 -3.75 0.24 -6.62
N ILE A 49 -3.51 -0.78 -5.81
CA ILE A 49 -4.53 -1.47 -5.03
C ILE A 49 -4.20 -1.31 -3.55
N ASP A 50 -5.07 -0.65 -2.80
CA ASP A 50 -4.98 -0.59 -1.35
C ASP A 50 -5.54 -1.90 -0.76
N MET A 51 -4.67 -2.65 -0.09
CA MET A 51 -4.99 -3.99 0.40
C MET A 51 -5.45 -3.93 1.86
N PRO A 52 -6.46 -4.72 2.25
CA PRO A 52 -6.80 -4.87 3.67
C PRO A 52 -5.60 -5.40 4.46
N PRO A 53 -5.49 -5.08 5.75
CA PRO A 53 -4.34 -5.49 6.56
C PRO A 53 -4.30 -7.01 6.78
N GLY A 54 -3.10 -7.56 6.95
CA GLY A 54 -2.88 -8.96 7.35
C GLY A 54 -2.47 -9.88 6.20
N ILE A 55 -2.36 -11.18 6.51
CA ILE A 55 -1.94 -12.25 5.58
C ILE A 55 -3.15 -13.13 5.25
N GLY A 56 -4.25 -12.49 4.85
CA GLY A 56 -5.52 -13.15 4.59
C GLY A 56 -5.69 -13.59 3.14
N ASP A 57 -6.80 -14.26 2.88
CA ASP A 57 -7.18 -14.78 1.56
C ASP A 57 -7.16 -13.68 0.48
N ALA A 58 -7.49 -12.44 0.83
CA ALA A 58 -7.45 -11.30 -0.10
C ALA A 58 -6.10 -11.14 -0.83
N ILE A 59 -4.96 -11.34 -0.16
CA ILE A 59 -3.64 -11.26 -0.82
C ILE A 59 -3.49 -12.39 -1.84
N LEU A 60 -3.87 -13.62 -1.46
CA LEU A 60 -3.76 -14.78 -2.33
C LEU A 60 -4.72 -14.68 -3.52
N ASP A 61 -5.93 -14.16 -3.32
CA ASP A 61 -6.93 -13.95 -4.36
C ASP A 61 -6.42 -12.93 -5.38
N VAL A 62 -5.86 -11.81 -4.94
CA VAL A 62 -5.28 -10.81 -5.83
C VAL A 62 -4.10 -11.37 -6.61
N ILE A 63 -3.20 -12.13 -5.98
CA ILE A 63 -2.08 -12.81 -6.66
C ILE A 63 -2.59 -13.75 -7.75
N ARG A 64 -3.70 -14.46 -7.52
CA ARG A 64 -4.31 -15.37 -8.49
C ARG A 64 -4.97 -14.63 -9.65
N LEU A 65 -5.58 -13.48 -9.39
CA LEU A 65 -6.35 -12.72 -10.38
C LEU A 65 -5.49 -11.82 -11.26
N ILE A 66 -4.45 -11.21 -10.69
CA ILE A 66 -3.62 -10.21 -11.38
C ILE A 66 -2.27 -10.82 -11.74
N LYS A 67 -2.10 -11.10 -13.04
CA LYS A 67 -0.81 -11.55 -13.57
C LYS A 67 0.23 -10.43 -13.42
N LYS A 68 1.40 -10.79 -12.89
CA LYS A 68 2.54 -9.87 -12.66
C LYS A 68 2.26 -8.77 -11.62
N ILE A 69 1.44 -9.04 -10.62
CA ILE A 69 1.34 -8.11 -9.49
C ILE A 69 2.68 -8.00 -8.77
N GLU A 70 3.01 -6.79 -8.34
CA GLU A 70 4.15 -6.49 -7.49
C GLU A 70 3.68 -5.84 -6.20
N PHE A 71 4.36 -6.13 -5.09
CA PHE A 71 3.99 -5.63 -3.77
C PHE A 71 4.92 -4.52 -3.29
N LEU A 72 4.34 -3.40 -2.88
CA LEU A 72 4.98 -2.38 -2.05
C LEU A 72 4.50 -2.57 -0.61
N VAL A 73 5.41 -2.92 0.30
CA VAL A 73 5.02 -3.25 1.68
C VAL A 73 5.26 -2.06 2.60
N ILE A 74 4.24 -1.68 3.36
CA ILE A 74 4.32 -0.60 4.36
C ILE A 74 4.39 -1.22 5.76
N THR A 75 5.35 -0.76 6.56
CA THR A 75 5.48 -1.15 7.97
C THR A 75 5.52 0.07 8.88
N THR A 76 5.56 -0.14 10.20
CA THR A 76 5.90 0.89 11.20
C THR A 76 7.10 0.43 12.03
N PRO A 77 7.73 1.31 12.85
CA PRO A 77 8.77 0.92 13.80
C PRO A 77 8.33 -0.08 14.89
N SER A 78 7.04 -0.45 14.93
CA SER A 78 6.50 -1.42 15.88
C SER A 78 7.04 -2.84 15.63
N LYS A 79 7.50 -3.49 16.70
CA LYS A 79 8.00 -4.88 16.64
C LYS A 79 6.93 -5.82 16.09
N VAL A 80 5.68 -5.63 16.51
CA VAL A 80 4.54 -6.47 16.10
C VAL A 80 4.23 -6.29 14.61
N ALA A 81 4.29 -5.04 14.11
CA ALA A 81 4.10 -4.76 12.69
C ALA A 81 5.21 -5.40 11.86
N LEU A 82 6.47 -5.24 12.29
CA LEU A 82 7.62 -5.80 11.58
C LEU A 82 7.58 -7.34 11.51
N GLU A 83 7.25 -8.02 12.60
CA GLU A 83 7.13 -9.49 12.59
C GLU A 83 6.01 -9.99 11.67
N THR A 84 4.94 -9.20 11.50
CA THR A 84 3.88 -9.50 10.53
C THR A 84 4.38 -9.29 9.10
N VAL A 85 5.07 -8.19 8.85
CA VAL A 85 5.67 -7.88 7.55
C VAL A 85 6.70 -8.93 7.12
N LYS A 86 7.57 -9.39 8.03
CA LYS A 86 8.52 -10.48 7.74
C LYS A 86 7.84 -11.75 7.23
N LYS A 87 6.67 -12.11 7.79
CA LYS A 87 5.88 -13.26 7.34
C LYS A 87 5.29 -13.03 5.95
N VAL A 88 4.75 -11.84 5.68
CA VAL A 88 4.26 -11.46 4.34
C VAL A 88 5.39 -11.55 3.31
N LEU A 89 6.54 -10.94 3.59
CA LEU A 89 7.69 -10.93 2.69
C LEU A 89 8.22 -12.35 2.41
N LYS A 90 8.27 -13.20 3.44
CA LYS A 90 8.65 -14.61 3.26
C LYS A 90 7.66 -15.36 2.38
N MET A 91 6.35 -15.18 2.60
CA MET A 91 5.30 -15.78 1.77
C MET A 91 5.40 -15.31 0.30
N LEU A 92 5.60 -14.01 0.07
CA LEU A 92 5.77 -13.47 -1.28
C LEU A 92 7.01 -14.07 -1.97
N LYS A 93 8.13 -14.22 -1.25
CA LYS A 93 9.35 -14.87 -1.75
C LYS A 93 9.11 -16.35 -2.10
N GLU A 94 8.38 -17.09 -1.27
CA GLU A 94 8.04 -18.50 -1.51
C GLU A 94 7.09 -18.67 -2.71
N LEU A 95 6.21 -17.72 -2.96
CA LEU A 95 5.30 -17.69 -4.11
C LEU A 95 5.92 -17.07 -5.37
N GLU A 96 7.21 -16.72 -5.33
CA GLU A 96 7.95 -16.05 -6.42
C GLU A 96 7.29 -14.73 -6.89
N ILE A 97 6.63 -14.02 -5.96
CA ILE A 97 5.99 -12.73 -6.22
C ILE A 97 6.99 -11.60 -5.96
N GLN A 98 7.12 -10.70 -6.94
CA GLN A 98 8.01 -9.56 -6.85
C GLN A 98 7.57 -8.58 -5.76
N THR A 99 8.52 -8.22 -4.90
CA THR A 99 8.36 -7.15 -3.91
C THR A 99 9.19 -5.96 -4.35
N ILE A 100 8.55 -4.83 -4.66
CA ILE A 100 9.20 -3.57 -5.05
C ILE A 100 10.14 -3.11 -3.93
N GLY A 101 9.66 -3.23 -2.70
CA GLY A 101 10.43 -2.95 -1.49
C GLY A 101 9.54 -2.65 -0.29
N VAL A 102 10.18 -2.15 0.76
CA VAL A 102 9.52 -1.79 2.03
C VAL A 102 9.69 -0.30 2.30
N ILE A 103 8.61 0.34 2.74
CA ILE A 103 8.62 1.71 3.29
C ILE A 103 8.27 1.63 4.79
N GLU A 104 9.08 2.29 5.62
CA GLU A 104 8.80 2.48 7.04
C GLU A 104 7.95 3.74 7.25
N ASN A 105 6.72 3.58 7.72
CA ASN A 105 5.82 4.69 8.03
C ASN A 105 5.78 4.99 9.54
N MET A 106 5.31 6.18 9.91
CA MET A 106 5.14 6.62 11.31
C MET A 106 6.44 6.63 12.12
N LYS A 107 7.58 6.95 11.48
CA LYS A 107 8.87 7.00 12.17
C LYS A 107 8.95 8.24 13.08
N THR A 108 9.30 8.03 14.36
CA THR A 108 9.44 9.10 15.36
C THR A 108 10.86 9.26 15.89
N GLY A 109 11.79 8.39 15.50
CA GLY A 109 13.17 8.38 15.98
C GLY A 109 14.01 7.26 15.36
N GLU A 110 15.04 6.80 16.07
CA GLU A 110 15.84 5.66 15.62
C GLU A 110 14.98 4.40 15.43
N SER A 111 15.26 3.66 14.36
CA SER A 111 14.55 2.44 14.02
C SER A 111 15.49 1.33 13.59
N TYR A 112 15.10 0.10 13.94
CA TYR A 112 15.77 -1.13 13.55
C TYR A 112 15.15 -1.75 12.27
N VAL A 113 14.07 -1.17 11.73
CA VAL A 113 13.34 -1.71 10.57
C VAL A 113 14.27 -1.87 9.37
N LYS A 114 15.00 -0.83 8.97
CA LYS A 114 15.93 -0.88 7.84
C LYS A 114 16.88 -2.08 7.91
N LYS A 115 17.55 -2.24 9.06
CA LYS A 115 18.50 -3.34 9.30
C LYS A 115 17.83 -4.71 9.20
N GLU A 116 16.59 -4.83 9.65
CA GLU A 116 15.84 -6.10 9.59
C GLU A 116 15.36 -6.43 8.19
N ILE A 117 14.95 -5.43 7.39
CA ILE A 117 14.53 -5.62 6.00
C ILE A 117 15.72 -5.97 5.10
N GLU A 118 16.86 -5.29 5.27
CA GLU A 118 18.07 -5.57 4.48
C GLU A 118 18.57 -7.01 4.66
N LYS A 119 18.38 -7.62 5.85
CA LYS A 119 18.71 -9.04 6.09
C LYS A 119 17.86 -10.02 5.27
N LEU A 120 16.70 -9.59 4.79
CA LEU A 120 15.82 -10.41 3.95
C LEU A 120 16.16 -10.30 2.46
N GLU A 121 17.17 -9.49 2.11
CA GLU A 121 17.57 -9.20 0.72
C GLU A 121 16.45 -8.50 -0.06
N ILE A 122 15.64 -7.69 0.63
CA ILE A 122 14.52 -6.93 0.05
C ILE A 122 14.86 -5.44 0.08
N PRO A 123 14.57 -4.66 -0.97
CA PRO A 123 14.85 -3.23 -0.99
C PRO A 123 14.15 -2.48 0.13
N TYR A 124 14.91 -1.68 0.90
CA TYR A 124 14.36 -0.67 1.80
C TYR A 124 14.31 0.66 1.05
N LEU A 125 13.10 1.11 0.70
CA LEU A 125 12.90 2.28 -0.17
C LEU A 125 12.99 3.60 0.59
N GLY A 126 12.67 3.58 1.89
CA GLY A 126 12.86 4.72 2.78
C GLY A 126 11.85 4.77 3.91
N GLU A 127 11.71 5.97 4.46
CA GLU A 127 10.95 6.22 5.68
C GLU A 127 10.10 7.47 5.56
N ILE A 128 8.94 7.42 6.22
CA ILE A 128 7.99 8.50 6.36
C ILE A 128 7.92 8.85 7.85
N TYR A 129 8.28 10.08 8.16
CA TYR A 129 8.22 10.59 9.52
C TYR A 129 6.77 10.83 9.95
N PHE A 130 6.52 10.64 11.25
CA PHE A 130 5.24 11.02 11.84
C PHE A 130 5.05 12.53 11.73
N ASP A 131 3.96 12.93 11.07
CA ASP A 131 3.60 14.33 10.87
C ASP A 131 2.25 14.61 11.57
N LYS A 132 2.28 15.53 12.54
CA LYS A 132 1.10 15.91 13.33
C LYS A 132 0.09 16.72 12.53
N ASP A 133 0.53 17.40 11.48
CA ASP A 133 -0.30 18.27 10.66
C ASP A 133 -0.88 17.55 9.44
N PHE A 134 -0.45 16.31 9.18
CA PHE A 134 -0.91 15.50 8.06
C PHE A 134 -2.44 15.35 8.04
N GLU A 135 -3.05 14.96 9.16
CA GLU A 135 -4.50 14.75 9.23
C GLU A 135 -5.28 16.04 8.89
N ASN A 136 -4.77 17.18 9.36
CA ASN A 136 -5.37 18.49 9.11
C ASN A 136 -5.21 18.96 7.65
N SER A 137 -4.41 18.26 6.85
CA SER A 137 -4.19 18.56 5.43
C SER A 137 -5.03 17.71 4.49
N ILE A 138 -5.68 16.65 4.98
CA ILE A 138 -6.51 15.77 4.16
C ILE A 138 -7.68 16.56 3.55
N GLY A 139 -7.85 16.44 2.23
CA GLY A 139 -8.86 17.17 1.46
C GLY A 139 -8.38 18.50 0.86
N ASP A 140 -7.18 18.97 1.24
CA ASP A 140 -6.52 20.15 0.66
C ASP A 140 -5.18 19.74 0.06
N THR A 141 -5.12 19.66 -1.27
CA THR A 141 -3.93 19.22 -1.99
C THR A 141 -2.74 20.15 -1.81
N GLU A 142 -2.96 21.48 -1.74
CA GLU A 142 -1.87 22.44 -1.57
C GLU A 142 -1.27 22.33 -0.16
N ARG A 143 -2.10 22.11 0.85
CA ARG A 143 -1.65 21.91 2.22
C ARG A 143 -0.94 20.58 2.38
N LEU A 144 -1.48 19.51 1.79
CA LEU A 144 -0.89 18.17 1.81
C LEU A 144 0.53 18.18 1.24
N LEU A 145 0.75 18.84 0.10
CA LEU A 145 2.07 18.92 -0.55
C LEU A 145 3.13 19.66 0.28
N LYS A 146 2.73 20.45 1.29
CA LYS A 146 3.65 21.19 2.16
C LYS A 146 4.08 20.40 3.41
N THR A 147 3.43 19.27 3.68
CA THR A 147 3.66 18.41 4.86
C THR A 147 5.03 17.72 4.83
N GLU A 148 5.53 17.31 5.99
CA GLU A 148 6.71 16.44 6.10
C GLU A 148 6.42 15.04 5.52
N PHE A 149 5.15 14.61 5.56
CA PHE A 149 4.70 13.40 4.88
C PHE A 149 4.97 13.46 3.37
N ALA A 150 4.54 14.54 2.70
CA ALA A 150 4.75 14.70 1.26
C ALA A 150 6.24 14.78 0.90
N ARG A 151 7.04 15.50 1.70
CA ARG A 151 8.51 15.57 1.51
C ARG A 151 9.18 14.21 1.70
N SER A 152 8.70 13.40 2.66
CA SER A 152 9.22 12.05 2.86
C SER A 152 8.96 11.17 1.64
N ILE A 153 7.75 11.24 1.07
CA ILE A 153 7.41 10.52 -0.16
C ILE A 153 8.26 11.01 -1.35
N GLU A 154 8.40 12.32 -1.54
CA GLU A 154 9.23 12.88 -2.61
C GLU A 154 10.68 12.38 -2.53
N ASN A 155 11.25 12.35 -1.33
CA ASN A 155 12.59 11.81 -1.09
C ASN A 155 12.69 10.32 -1.43
N ILE A 156 11.67 9.52 -1.13
CA ILE A 156 11.61 8.10 -1.49
C ILE A 156 11.59 7.95 -3.02
N ILE A 157 10.69 8.67 -3.70
CA ILE A 157 10.56 8.65 -5.17
C ILE A 157 11.90 9.03 -5.81
N LEU A 158 12.50 10.14 -5.42
CA LEU A 158 13.77 10.60 -5.98
C LEU A 158 14.89 9.57 -5.79
N LYS A 159 14.96 8.89 -4.64
CA LYS A 159 15.97 7.84 -4.39
C LYS A 159 15.70 6.57 -5.18
N THR A 160 14.44 6.19 -5.34
CA THR A 160 14.07 4.96 -6.05
C THR A 160 14.26 5.14 -7.56
N PHE A 161 13.82 6.27 -8.13
CA PHE A 161 13.82 6.47 -9.59
C PHE A 161 15.09 7.08 -10.15
N ASN A 162 15.93 7.79 -9.37
CA ASN A 162 17.25 8.23 -9.86
C ASN A 162 18.31 7.13 -9.89
N ASN A 163 17.98 5.91 -9.42
CA ASN A 163 18.83 4.73 -9.48
C ASN A 163 18.50 3.80 -10.67
N PHE A 164 17.56 4.20 -11.53
CA PHE A 164 17.27 3.60 -12.83
C PHE A 164 17.77 4.51 -13.95
#